data_AF-A0A1I2FBR1-F1
#
_entry.id   AF-A0A1I2FBR1-F1
#
_cell.length_a   1.000
_cell.length_b   1.000
_cell.length_c   1.000
_cell.angle_alpha   90.00
_cell.angle_beta   90.00
_cell.angle_gamma   90.00
#
_symmetry.space_group_name_H-M   'P 1'
#
loop_
_entity.id
_entity.type
_entity.pdbx_description
1 polymer ?
#
loop_
_entity_poly.entity_id
_entity_poly.type
_entity_poly.pdbx_seq_one_letter_code
_entity_poly.pdbx_strand_id
1 'polypeptide(L)'
;MSDAPEEITSSSHQNGRWNLWVGFGTLAFAALCLLVWFPRDIGSGFMQQNLTGRTVPGDSFFPILLVALMVPLAALLILSQLRAKRGTGGELVGHISLENLAFLGRCLILTGASLLVMNIVGPSLIWLTNMTGLTTLSGYRAASASFPFDVSGYFFGATLLTCGLIRITRHRLRPSDLLIGAATAAVLILIFDGLLNNIQLPPNADL
;
A
#
# COMPACT_ATOMS: atom_id res chain seq x y z
N MET A 1 -50.47 29.01 30.13
CA MET A 1 -49.76 27.96 30.90
C MET A 1 -49.56 26.81 29.95
N SER A 2 -48.38 26.49 29.45
CA SER A 2 -47.02 26.96 29.74
C SER A 2 -46.23 26.81 28.45
N ASP A 3 -45.59 27.88 28.00
CA ASP A 3 -44.47 27.79 27.07
C ASP A 3 -43.38 26.97 27.76
N ALA A 4 -42.92 25.91 27.12
CA ALA A 4 -41.66 25.26 27.44
C ALA A 4 -40.75 25.47 26.22
N PRO A 5 -39.70 26.30 26.31
CA PRO A 5 -38.71 26.37 25.26
C PRO A 5 -37.95 25.04 25.23
N GLU A 6 -38.01 24.34 24.10
CA GLU A 6 -37.07 23.26 23.80
C GLU A 6 -35.66 23.84 23.89
N GLU A 7 -34.96 23.46 24.96
CA GLU A 7 -33.54 23.68 25.14
C GLU A 7 -32.81 22.94 24.02
N ILE A 8 -32.54 23.67 22.93
CA ILE A 8 -31.60 23.23 21.90
C ILE A 8 -30.24 23.19 22.59
N THR A 9 -29.90 22.03 23.16
CA THR A 9 -28.57 21.73 23.67
C THR A 9 -27.61 21.91 22.50
N SER A 10 -26.89 23.02 22.51
CA SER A 10 -25.82 23.33 21.58
C SER A 10 -24.69 22.34 21.82
N SER A 11 -24.78 21.15 21.21
CA SER A 11 -23.65 20.24 21.12
C SER A 11 -22.54 21.01 20.42
N SER A 12 -21.53 21.42 21.18
CA SER A 12 -20.37 22.13 20.68
C SER A 12 -19.80 21.32 19.51
N HIS A 13 -19.98 21.81 18.29
CA HIS A 13 -19.38 21.24 17.10
C HIS A 13 -17.87 21.35 17.24
N GLN A 14 -17.26 20.33 17.84
CA GLN A 14 -15.83 20.23 17.97
C GLN A 14 -15.31 19.90 16.56
N ASN A 15 -14.96 20.94 15.80
CA ASN A 15 -14.35 20.80 14.48
C ASN A 15 -13.04 20.02 14.63
N GLY A 16 -13.08 18.72 14.37
CA GLY A 16 -11.94 17.84 14.52
C GLY A 16 -10.85 18.19 13.52
N ARG A 17 -9.78 18.86 13.96
CA ARG A 17 -8.57 19.13 13.15
C ARG A 17 -7.71 17.88 12.95
N TRP A 18 -8.28 16.68 13.01
CA TRP A 18 -7.56 15.40 12.99
C TRP A 18 -6.74 15.21 11.71
N ASN A 19 -7.29 15.56 10.55
CA ASN A 19 -6.56 15.46 9.28
C ASN A 19 -5.32 16.37 9.24
N LEU A 20 -5.31 17.49 9.99
CA LEU A 20 -4.10 18.31 10.13
C LEU A 20 -3.05 17.56 10.95
N TRP A 21 -3.43 16.95 12.07
CA TRP A 21 -2.51 16.15 12.90
C TRP A 21 -1.96 14.96 12.13
N VAL A 22 -2.80 14.22 11.42
CA VAL A 22 -2.37 13.11 10.56
C VAL A 22 -1.46 13.61 9.44
N GLY A 23 -1.82 14.71 8.77
CA GLY A 23 -1.02 15.29 7.70
C GLY A 23 0.35 15.75 8.20
N PHE A 24 0.41 16.54 9.27
CA PHE A 24 1.67 16.99 9.86
C PHE A 24 2.50 15.83 10.41
N GLY A 25 1.88 14.87 11.08
CA GLY A 25 2.55 13.67 11.59
C GLY A 25 3.17 12.85 10.47
N THR A 26 2.44 12.66 9.37
CA THR A 26 2.93 11.96 8.17
C THR A 26 4.09 12.72 7.53
N LEU A 27 3.99 14.05 7.41
CA LEU A 27 5.06 14.88 6.85
C LEU A 27 6.32 14.85 7.73
N ALA A 28 6.16 14.94 9.05
CA ALA A 28 7.26 14.86 10.00
C ALA A 28 7.94 13.49 9.96
N PHE A 29 7.14 12.41 9.87
CA PHE A 29 7.66 11.05 9.70
C PHE A 29 8.41 10.87 8.39
N ALA A 30 7.88 11.40 7.29
CA ALA A 30 8.56 11.37 5.99
C ALA A 30 9.88 12.14 6.02
N ALA A 31 9.90 13.33 6.65
CA ALA A 31 11.12 14.11 6.84
C ALA A 31 12.16 13.37 7.70
N LEU A 32 11.72 12.73 8.80
CA LEU A 32 12.59 11.91 9.64
C LEU A 32 13.23 10.76 8.83
N CYS A 33 12.42 10.07 8.03
CA CYS A 33 12.92 8.98 7.19
C CYS A 33 13.95 9.46 6.16
N LEU A 34 13.63 10.52 5.42
CA LEU A 34 14.47 11.02 4.33
C LEU A 34 15.75 11.72 4.80
N LEU A 35 15.70 12.44 5.93
CA LEU A 35 16.81 13.29 6.38
C LEU A 35 17.68 12.64 7.45
N VAL A 36 17.14 11.72 8.25
CA VAL A 36 17.84 11.17 9.41
C VAL A 36 18.02 9.66 9.29
N TRP A 37 16.94 8.93 8.97
CA TRP A 37 16.98 7.47 8.97
C TRP A 37 17.73 6.92 7.76
N PHE A 38 17.21 7.15 6.54
CA PHE A 38 17.77 6.55 5.33
C PHE A 38 19.24 6.91 5.10
N PRO A 39 19.69 8.18 5.28
CA PRO A 39 21.11 8.51 5.14
C PRO A 39 22.03 7.83 6.15
N ARG A 40 21.50 7.38 7.30
CA ARG A 40 22.26 6.71 8.36
C ARG A 40 22.26 5.19 8.24
N ASP A 41 21.20 4.63 7.67
CA ASP A 41 20.96 3.18 7.63
C ASP A 41 21.32 2.56 6.28
N ILE A 42 21.20 3.33 5.18
CA ILE A 42 21.42 2.82 3.82
C ILE A 42 22.70 3.42 3.26
N GLY A 43 23.65 2.54 2.89
CA GLY A 43 24.97 2.95 2.40
C GLY A 43 24.98 3.51 0.97
N SER A 44 23.96 3.19 0.15
CA SER A 44 23.85 3.64 -1.24
C SER A 44 22.77 4.73 -1.43
N GLY A 45 23.08 5.70 -2.29
CA GLY A 45 22.17 6.80 -2.64
C GLY A 45 21.02 6.36 -3.55
N PHE A 46 20.14 7.31 -3.89
CA PHE A 46 18.98 7.05 -4.77
C PHE A 46 19.39 6.49 -6.14
N MET A 47 20.52 6.95 -6.67
CA MET A 47 21.21 6.40 -7.84
C MET A 47 22.66 6.11 -7.46
N GLN A 48 23.19 5.01 -7.97
CA GLN A 48 24.59 4.61 -7.83
C GLN A 48 25.21 4.35 -9.21
N GLN A 49 26.51 4.59 -9.34
CA GLN A 49 27.26 4.17 -10.51
C GLN A 49 27.84 2.78 -10.25
N ASN A 50 27.51 1.82 -11.13
CA ASN A 50 28.13 0.50 -11.08
C ASN A 50 29.60 0.56 -11.49
N LEU A 51 30.34 -0.52 -11.23
CA LEU A 51 31.75 -0.69 -11.63
C LEU A 51 31.98 -0.50 -13.14
N THR A 52 30.93 -0.69 -13.95
CA THR A 52 30.92 -0.47 -15.41
C THR A 52 30.55 0.96 -15.82
N GLY A 53 30.44 1.91 -14.88
CA GLY A 53 30.12 3.32 -15.13
C GLY A 53 28.65 3.62 -15.49
N ARG A 54 27.75 2.64 -15.36
CA ARG A 54 26.31 2.81 -15.64
C ARG A 54 25.59 3.28 -14.39
N THR A 55 24.74 4.29 -14.51
CA THR A 55 23.88 4.75 -13.40
C THR A 55 22.71 3.79 -13.23
N VAL A 56 22.69 3.08 -12.11
CA VAL A 56 21.60 2.18 -11.70
C VAL A 56 20.93 2.73 -10.43
N PRO A 57 19.65 2.41 -10.20
CA PRO A 57 19.00 2.73 -8.93
C PRO A 57 19.72 2.04 -7.77
N GLY A 58 20.03 2.80 -6.72
CA GLY A 58 20.68 2.27 -5.52
C GLY A 58 19.67 1.72 -4.50
N ASP A 59 20.15 1.17 -3.39
CA ASP A 59 19.31 0.45 -2.42
C ASP A 59 18.27 1.35 -1.73
N SER A 60 18.55 2.65 -1.65
CA SER A 60 17.60 3.63 -1.12
C SER A 60 16.51 4.04 -2.11
N PHE A 61 16.55 3.59 -3.37
CA PHE A 61 15.59 3.98 -4.41
C PHE A 61 14.13 3.69 -4.02
N PHE A 62 13.81 2.44 -3.67
CA PHE A 62 12.45 2.06 -3.30
C PHE A 62 11.98 2.69 -1.97
N PRO A 63 12.77 2.66 -0.88
CA PRO A 63 12.39 3.33 0.37
C PRO A 63 12.12 4.83 0.18
N ILE A 64 13.00 5.54 -0.56
CA ILE A 64 12.82 6.97 -0.85
C ILE A 64 11.56 7.20 -1.67
N LEU A 65 11.32 6.40 -2.73
CA LEU A 65 10.14 6.54 -3.57
C LEU A 65 8.84 6.34 -2.78
N LEU A 66 8.77 5.31 -1.92
CA LEU A 66 7.61 5.03 -1.09
C LEU A 66 7.33 6.16 -0.08
N VAL A 67 8.36 6.65 0.61
CA VAL A 67 8.20 7.76 1.57
C VAL A 67 7.89 9.07 0.86
N ALA A 68 8.49 9.32 -0.30
CA ALA A 68 8.22 10.51 -1.10
C ALA A 68 6.76 10.56 -1.57
N LEU A 69 6.15 9.41 -1.90
CA LEU A 69 4.72 9.30 -2.23
C LEU A 69 3.79 9.66 -1.06
N MET A 70 4.26 9.58 0.19
CA MET A 70 3.48 10.02 1.36
C MET A 70 3.39 11.54 1.48
N VAL A 71 4.39 12.28 0.96
CA VAL A 71 4.46 13.75 1.01
C VAL A 71 3.28 14.43 0.30
N PRO A 72 2.95 14.13 -0.98
CA PRO A 72 1.81 14.75 -1.64
C PRO A 72 0.49 14.38 -0.95
N LEU A 73 0.36 13.17 -0.40
CA LEU A 73 -0.82 12.75 0.35
C LEU A 73 -1.00 13.59 1.63
N ALA A 74 0.09 13.77 2.39
CA ALA A 74 0.11 14.62 3.58
C ALA A 74 -0.19 16.09 3.24
N ALA A 75 0.39 16.60 2.14
CA ALA A 75 0.15 17.95 1.66
C ALA A 75 -1.32 18.16 1.25
N LEU A 76 -1.94 17.19 0.57
CA LEU A 76 -3.36 17.23 0.22
C LEU A 76 -4.25 17.25 1.47
N LEU A 77 -3.94 16.42 2.48
CA LEU A 77 -4.67 16.42 3.76
C LEU A 77 -4.60 17.79 4.44
N ILE A 78 -3.42 18.39 4.51
CA ILE A 78 -3.23 19.72 5.11
C ILE A 78 -3.96 20.79 4.29
N LEU A 79 -3.78 20.80 2.98
CA LEU A 79 -4.37 21.81 2.09
C LEU A 79 -5.91 21.73 2.08
N SER A 80 -6.47 20.52 2.15
CA SER A 80 -7.92 20.32 2.25
C SER A 80 -8.51 21.00 3.49
N GLN A 81 -7.79 20.94 4.62
CA GLN A 81 -8.20 21.54 5.88
C GLN A 81 -7.95 23.06 5.93
N LEU A 82 -6.88 23.54 5.28
CA LEU A 82 -6.62 24.98 5.18
C LEU A 82 -7.61 25.70 4.24
N ARG A 83 -8.12 24.99 3.23
CA ARG A 83 -9.15 25.51 2.30
C ARG A 83 -10.59 25.34 2.80
N ALA A 84 -10.81 24.56 3.86
CA ALA A 84 -12.12 24.42 4.46
C ALA A 84 -12.59 25.78 5.01
N LYS A 85 -13.72 26.29 4.51
CA LYS A 85 -14.26 27.57 4.97
C LYS A 85 -14.58 27.46 6.46
N ARG A 86 -14.14 28.43 7.28
CA ARG A 86 -14.61 28.59 8.66
C ARG A 86 -16.15 28.67 8.63
N GLY A 87 -16.83 27.61 9.07
CA GLY A 87 -18.30 27.52 9.08
C GLY A 87 -18.89 26.40 8.24
N THR A 88 -18.14 25.75 7.33
CA THR A 88 -18.53 24.41 6.87
C THR A 88 -18.17 23.45 8.00
N GLY A 89 -19.19 23.04 8.77
CA GLY A 89 -19.03 22.14 9.91
C GLY A 89 -18.07 21.01 9.55
N GLY A 90 -16.97 20.90 10.32
CA GLY A 90 -16.07 19.78 10.16
C GLY A 90 -16.87 18.50 10.33
N GLU A 91 -16.43 17.43 9.65
CA GLU A 91 -16.99 16.09 9.89
C GLU A 91 -17.09 15.85 11.40
N LEU A 92 -18.27 15.42 11.85
CA LEU A 92 -18.51 15.07 13.25
C LEU A 92 -17.38 14.14 13.68
N VAL A 93 -16.70 14.48 14.78
CA VAL A 93 -15.64 13.63 15.33
C VAL A 93 -16.26 12.27 15.61
N GLY A 94 -15.94 11.30 14.75
CA GLY A 94 -16.48 9.95 14.86
C GLY A 94 -16.06 9.33 16.17
N HIS A 95 -17.00 8.72 16.89
CA HIS A 95 -16.67 7.93 18.06
C HIS A 95 -16.07 6.59 17.64
N ILE A 96 -15.17 6.05 18.47
CA ILE A 96 -14.67 4.68 18.30
C ILE A 96 -15.83 3.73 18.61
N SER A 97 -16.52 3.26 17.57
CA SER A 97 -17.57 2.25 17.67
C SER A 97 -17.00 0.85 17.44
N LEU A 98 -17.68 -0.17 17.98
CA LEU A 98 -17.36 -1.57 17.70
C LEU A 98 -17.44 -1.87 16.19
N GLU A 99 -18.33 -1.18 15.47
CA GLU A 99 -18.48 -1.31 14.02
C GLU A 99 -17.24 -0.82 13.27
N ASN A 100 -16.68 0.32 13.67
CA ASN A 100 -15.43 0.86 13.11
C ASN A 100 -14.27 -0.11 13.37
N LEU A 101 -14.20 -0.69 14.58
CA LEU A 101 -13.18 -1.67 14.92
C LEU A 101 -13.34 -2.98 14.15
N ALA A 102 -14.58 -3.45 13.96
CA ALA A 102 -14.88 -4.63 13.16
C ALA A 102 -14.55 -4.41 11.67
N PHE A 103 -14.83 -3.22 11.13
CA PHE A 103 -14.41 -2.83 9.79
C PHE A 103 -12.88 -2.87 9.64
N LEU A 104 -12.16 -2.24 10.57
CA LEU A 104 -10.70 -2.26 10.58
C LEU A 104 -10.15 -3.69 10.67
N GLY A 105 -10.73 -4.52 11.56
CA GLY A 105 -10.37 -5.93 11.68
C GLY A 105 -10.57 -6.73 10.39
N ARG A 106 -11.68 -6.50 9.67
CA ARG A 106 -11.92 -7.13 8.36
C ARG A 106 -10.89 -6.72 7.32
N CYS A 107 -10.52 -5.43 7.29
CA CYS A 107 -9.46 -4.94 6.40
C CYS A 107 -8.11 -5.58 6.73
N LEU A 108 -7.75 -5.69 8.01
CA LEU A 108 -6.51 -6.33 8.45
C LEU A 108 -6.47 -7.82 8.10
N ILE A 109 -7.56 -8.55 8.36
CA ILE A 109 -7.66 -9.97 8.02
C ILE A 109 -7.55 -10.17 6.51
N LEU A 110 -8.23 -9.35 5.72
CA LEU A 110 -8.15 -9.41 4.26
C LEU A 110 -6.73 -9.16 3.75
N THR A 111 -6.05 -8.14 4.29
CA THR A 111 -4.65 -7.84 3.94
C THR A 111 -3.75 -9.02 4.30
N GLY A 112 -3.86 -9.55 5.53
CA GLY A 112 -3.09 -10.71 5.97
C GLY A 112 -3.34 -11.95 5.11
N ALA A 113 -4.60 -12.24 4.78
CA ALA A 113 -4.96 -13.34 3.90
C ALA A 113 -4.39 -13.14 2.48
N SER A 114 -4.42 -11.91 1.96
CA SER A 114 -3.85 -11.60 0.64
C SER A 114 -2.34 -11.79 0.61
N LEU A 115 -1.62 -11.34 1.64
CA LEU A 115 -0.17 -11.57 1.78
C LEU A 115 0.16 -13.06 1.92
N LEU A 116 -0.66 -13.81 2.65
CA LEU A 116 -0.50 -15.26 2.77
C LEU A 116 -0.70 -15.98 1.43
N VAL A 117 -1.69 -15.53 0.63
CA VAL A 117 -1.86 -16.01 -0.75
C VAL A 117 -0.63 -15.69 -1.61
N MET A 118 -0.07 -14.48 -1.50
CA MET A 118 1.15 -14.13 -2.23
C MET A 118 2.32 -15.08 -1.92
N ASN A 119 2.43 -15.52 -0.66
CA ASN A 119 3.50 -16.43 -0.23
C ASN A 119 3.27 -17.88 -0.71
N ILE A 120 2.02 -18.37 -0.68
CA ILE A 120 1.72 -19.78 -0.95
C ILE A 120 1.59 -20.10 -2.44
N VAL A 121 1.13 -19.15 -3.25
CA VAL A 121 0.83 -19.38 -4.67
C VAL A 121 2.07 -19.83 -5.46
N GLY A 122 3.23 -19.20 -5.25
CA GLY A 122 4.46 -19.56 -5.96
C GLY A 122 4.88 -21.02 -5.75
N PRO A 123 5.07 -21.48 -4.50
CA PRO A 123 5.35 -22.88 -4.19
C PRO A 123 4.26 -23.83 -4.69
N SER A 124 2.99 -23.45 -4.60
CA SER A 124 1.86 -24.27 -5.05
C SER A 124 1.87 -24.46 -6.57
N LEU A 125 2.24 -23.42 -7.33
CA LEU A 125 2.34 -23.49 -8.78
C LEU A 125 3.44 -24.46 -9.22
N ILE A 126 4.60 -24.42 -8.56
CA ILE A 126 5.71 -25.36 -8.83
C ILE A 126 5.34 -26.80 -8.47
N TRP A 127 4.68 -26.99 -7.33
CA TRP A 127 4.19 -28.31 -6.94
C TRP A 127 3.24 -28.86 -8.00
N LEU A 128 2.30 -28.04 -8.50
CA LEU A 128 1.36 -28.42 -9.54
C LEU A 128 2.05 -28.73 -10.87
N THR A 129 2.97 -27.87 -11.34
CA THR A 129 3.67 -28.08 -12.62
C THR A 129 4.56 -29.32 -12.59
N ASN A 130 5.24 -29.57 -11.47
CA ASN A 130 6.04 -30.78 -11.27
C ASN A 130 5.15 -32.05 -11.26
N MET A 131 3.97 -32.01 -10.63
CA MET A 131 3.03 -33.14 -10.68
C MET A 131 2.54 -33.45 -12.08
N THR A 132 2.33 -32.42 -12.91
CA THR A 132 1.89 -32.58 -14.30
C THR A 132 3.02 -32.90 -15.28
N GLY A 133 4.28 -32.98 -14.81
CA GLY A 133 5.46 -33.21 -15.65
C GLY A 133 5.85 -32.04 -16.56
N LEU A 134 5.26 -30.85 -16.37
CA LEU A 134 5.54 -29.64 -17.13
C LEU A 134 6.91 -29.03 -16.77
N THR A 135 7.40 -29.27 -15.55
CA THR A 135 8.70 -28.82 -15.06
C THR A 135 9.40 -29.91 -14.26
N THR A 136 10.73 -29.86 -14.21
CA THR A 136 11.58 -30.73 -13.36
C THR A 136 12.44 -29.89 -12.42
N LEU A 137 11.82 -28.91 -11.75
CA LEU A 137 12.53 -27.99 -10.87
C LEU A 137 12.60 -28.57 -9.45
N SER A 138 13.77 -28.52 -8.83
CA SER A 138 14.02 -29.11 -7.50
C SER A 138 13.27 -28.42 -6.35
N GLY A 139 12.75 -27.20 -6.59
CA GLY A 139 11.91 -26.47 -5.63
C GLY A 139 11.64 -25.02 -6.06
N TYR A 140 10.79 -24.31 -5.29
CA TYR A 140 10.35 -22.94 -5.62
C TYR A 140 11.51 -21.96 -5.80
N ARG A 141 12.56 -22.06 -4.98
CA ARG A 141 13.75 -21.18 -5.09
C ARG A 141 14.47 -21.27 -6.43
N ALA A 142 14.42 -22.43 -7.10
CA ALA A 142 15.04 -22.59 -8.42
C ALA A 142 14.22 -21.92 -9.53
N ALA A 143 12.94 -21.64 -9.27
CA ALA A 143 12.01 -21.07 -10.23
C ALA A 143 11.61 -19.62 -9.91
N SER A 144 11.98 -19.12 -8.73
CA SER A 144 11.45 -17.85 -8.19
C SER A 144 11.87 -16.61 -8.96
N ALA A 145 12.83 -16.73 -9.89
CA ALA A 145 13.27 -15.67 -10.79
C ALA A 145 12.82 -15.91 -12.25
N SER A 146 11.88 -16.83 -12.46
CA SER A 146 11.41 -17.21 -13.79
C SER A 146 9.92 -16.99 -13.92
N PHE A 147 9.55 -16.25 -14.96
CA PHE A 147 8.16 -16.12 -15.34
C PHE A 147 7.53 -17.50 -15.61
N PRO A 148 6.31 -17.77 -15.10
CA PRO A 148 5.40 -16.89 -14.34
C PRO A 148 5.49 -17.03 -12.80
N PHE A 149 6.45 -17.77 -12.27
CA PHE A 149 6.51 -18.15 -10.84
C PHE A 149 6.89 -16.99 -9.92
N ASP A 150 7.66 -16.04 -10.43
CA ASP A 150 8.04 -14.78 -9.79
C ASP A 150 6.82 -13.86 -9.53
N VAL A 151 5.93 -13.71 -10.50
CA VAL A 151 4.85 -12.72 -10.48
C VAL A 151 3.49 -13.29 -10.07
N SER A 152 3.31 -14.62 -10.16
CA SER A 152 2.03 -15.28 -9.89
C SER A 152 1.47 -14.97 -8.49
N GLY A 153 2.31 -15.08 -7.45
CA GLY A 153 1.90 -14.79 -6.07
C GLY A 153 1.37 -13.38 -5.91
N TYR A 154 2.13 -12.39 -6.41
CA TYR A 154 1.72 -11.00 -6.42
C TYR A 154 0.40 -10.79 -7.19
N PHE A 155 0.26 -11.36 -8.39
CA PHE A 155 -0.94 -11.22 -9.21
C PHE A 155 -2.20 -11.67 -8.46
N PHE A 156 -2.20 -12.88 -7.91
CA PHE A 156 -3.35 -13.43 -7.21
C PHE A 156 -3.63 -12.72 -5.89
N GLY A 157 -2.60 -12.42 -5.11
CA GLY A 157 -2.75 -11.71 -3.85
C GLY A 157 -3.23 -10.27 -4.03
N ALA A 158 -2.70 -9.53 -5.02
CA ALA A 158 -3.09 -8.15 -5.30
C ALA A 158 -4.53 -8.08 -5.85
N THR A 159 -4.91 -9.03 -6.71
CA THR A 159 -6.28 -9.15 -7.22
C THR A 159 -7.25 -9.45 -6.07
N LEU A 160 -6.90 -10.39 -5.18
CA LEU A 160 -7.71 -10.72 -4.00
C LEU A 160 -7.89 -9.52 -3.06
N LEU A 161 -6.80 -8.82 -2.76
CA LEU A 161 -6.83 -7.63 -1.90
C LEU A 161 -7.73 -6.55 -2.48
N THR A 162 -7.54 -6.24 -3.76
CA THR A 162 -8.32 -5.20 -4.45
C THR A 162 -9.81 -5.55 -4.49
N CYS A 163 -10.14 -6.78 -4.91
CA CYS A 163 -11.52 -7.24 -4.93
C CYS A 163 -12.15 -7.30 -3.53
N GLY A 164 -11.39 -7.74 -2.53
CA GLY A 164 -11.85 -7.80 -1.15
C GLY A 164 -12.16 -6.40 -0.60
N LEU A 165 -11.31 -5.41 -0.87
CA LEU A 165 -11.56 -4.02 -0.47
C LEU A 165 -12.78 -3.44 -1.19
N ILE A 166 -12.94 -3.72 -2.49
CA ILE A 166 -14.15 -3.33 -3.23
C ILE A 166 -15.40 -3.98 -2.62
N ARG A 167 -15.34 -5.26 -2.27
CA ARG A 167 -16.46 -5.96 -1.62
C ARG A 167 -16.79 -5.36 -0.26
N ILE A 168 -15.79 -5.02 0.54
CA ILE A 168 -15.97 -4.44 1.88
C ILE A 168 -16.63 -3.07 1.76
N THR A 169 -16.23 -2.25 0.78
CA THR A 169 -16.72 -0.87 0.60
C THR A 169 -18.07 -0.78 -0.13
N ARG A 170 -18.29 -1.61 -1.16
CA ARG A 170 -19.52 -1.56 -1.98
C ARG A 170 -20.55 -2.63 -1.60
N HIS A 171 -20.22 -3.55 -0.71
CA HIS A 171 -21.02 -4.73 -0.32
C HIS A 171 -21.46 -5.64 -1.49
N ARG A 172 -20.96 -5.40 -2.71
CA ARG A 172 -21.24 -6.17 -3.92
C ARG A 172 -19.98 -6.29 -4.75
N LEU A 173 -19.78 -7.47 -5.33
CA LEU A 173 -18.72 -7.74 -6.30
C LEU A 173 -19.34 -7.94 -7.67
N ARG A 174 -18.92 -7.15 -8.64
CA ARG A 174 -19.26 -7.35 -10.05
C ARG A 174 -18.08 -8.01 -10.78
N PRO A 175 -18.31 -8.75 -11.87
CA PRO A 175 -17.24 -9.29 -12.70
C PRO A 175 -16.28 -8.20 -13.22
N SER A 176 -16.78 -6.99 -13.45
CA SER A 176 -15.96 -5.82 -13.80
C SER A 176 -14.94 -5.49 -12.73
N ASP A 177 -15.27 -5.66 -11.45
CA ASP A 177 -14.37 -5.33 -10.34
C ASP A 177 -13.20 -6.32 -10.28
N LEU A 178 -13.45 -7.58 -10.62
CA LEU A 178 -12.40 -8.60 -10.77
C LEU A 178 -11.45 -8.24 -11.91
N LEU A 179 -11.99 -7.82 -13.06
CA LEU A 179 -11.20 -7.41 -14.21
C LEU A 179 -10.36 -6.17 -13.91
N ILE A 180 -10.92 -5.19 -13.18
CA ILE A 180 -10.17 -4.01 -12.72
C ILE A 180 -9.04 -4.44 -11.79
N GLY A 181 -9.31 -5.27 -10.78
CA GLY A 181 -8.28 -5.75 -9.86
C GLY A 181 -7.15 -6.51 -10.55
N ALA A 182 -7.49 -7.41 -11.47
CA ALA A 182 -6.52 -8.15 -12.26
C ALA A 182 -5.73 -7.24 -13.21
N ALA A 183 -6.39 -6.28 -13.88
CA ALA A 183 -5.73 -5.32 -14.75
C ALA A 183 -4.77 -4.42 -13.98
N THR A 184 -5.17 -3.93 -12.79
CA THR A 184 -4.29 -3.14 -11.92
C THR A 184 -3.07 -3.94 -11.49
N ALA A 185 -3.26 -5.21 -11.07
CA ALA A 185 -2.14 -6.08 -10.71
C ALA A 185 -1.20 -6.31 -11.91
N ALA A 186 -1.74 -6.56 -13.11
CA ALA A 186 -0.95 -6.76 -14.33
C ALA A 186 -0.17 -5.50 -14.73
N VAL A 187 -0.76 -4.31 -14.61
CA VAL A 187 -0.07 -3.04 -14.87
C VAL A 187 1.08 -2.83 -13.89
N LEU A 188 0.86 -3.13 -12.60
CA LEU A 188 1.93 -3.01 -11.60
C LEU A 188 3.05 -4.02 -11.86
N ILE A 189 2.74 -5.26 -12.25
CA ILE A 189 3.74 -6.23 -12.69
C ILE A 189 4.54 -5.68 -13.88
N LEU A 190 3.86 -5.15 -14.90
CA LEU A 190 4.56 -4.60 -16.08
C LEU A 190 5.48 -3.43 -15.72
N ILE A 191 5.06 -2.56 -14.79
CA ILE A 191 5.89 -1.45 -14.33
C ILE A 191 7.08 -1.97 -13.51
N PHE A 192 6.86 -2.82 -12.51
CA PHE A 192 7.93 -3.22 -11.58
C PHE A 192 8.82 -4.33 -12.13
N ASP A 193 8.25 -5.35 -12.74
CA ASP A 193 9.01 -6.46 -13.32
C ASP A 193 9.49 -6.09 -14.72
N GLY A 194 8.65 -5.51 -15.58
CA GLY A 194 9.02 -5.17 -16.96
C GLY A 194 9.95 -3.96 -17.09
N LEU A 195 9.58 -2.83 -16.49
CA LEU A 195 10.30 -1.55 -16.67
C LEU A 195 11.49 -1.40 -15.72
N LEU A 196 11.44 -2.00 -14.53
CA LEU A 196 12.46 -1.85 -13.48
C LEU A 196 13.37 -3.08 -13.32
N ASN A 197 13.49 -3.91 -14.37
CA ASN A 197 14.37 -5.08 -14.47
C ASN A 197 15.85 -4.88 -14.04
N ASN A 198 16.33 -3.63 -13.96
CA ASN A 198 17.71 -3.29 -13.58
C ASN A 198 17.85 -2.73 -12.16
N ILE A 199 16.82 -2.83 -11.32
CA ILE A 199 16.92 -2.44 -9.91
C ILE A 199 17.41 -3.64 -9.11
N GLN A 200 18.69 -3.63 -8.79
CA GLN A 200 19.27 -4.59 -7.87
C GLN A 200 18.84 -4.21 -6.45
N LEU A 201 18.14 -5.12 -5.77
CA LEU A 201 18.00 -5.08 -4.31
C LEU A 201 19.29 -5.68 -3.71
N PRO A 202 19.89 -5.07 -2.67
CA PRO A 202 21.07 -5.64 -2.01
C PRO A 202 20.61 -6.94 -1.31
N PRO A 203 21.18 -8.11 -1.66
CA PRO A 203 22.62 -8.43 -1.68
C PRO A 203 23.17 -8.90 -3.04
N ASN A 204 22.45 -8.67 -4.15
CA ASN A 204 22.89 -9.13 -5.49
C ASN A 204 23.85 -8.16 -6.20
N ALA A 205 24.22 -7.05 -5.57
CA ALA A 205 25.17 -6.07 -6.11
C ALA A 205 26.64 -6.45 -5.88
N ASP A 206 26.90 -7.41 -4.99
CA ASP A 206 28.25 -7.88 -4.62
C ASP A 206 28.68 -9.18 -5.35
N LEU A 207 27.92 -9.63 -6.35
CA LEU A 207 28.24 -10.80 -7.19
C LEU A 207 28.58 -10.41 -8.63
#